data_AF-Q98JR1-F1
#
_entry.id   AF-Q98JR1-F1
#
_cell.length_a   1.000
_cell.length_b   1.000
_cell.length_c   1.000
_cell.angle_alpha   90.00
_cell.angle_beta   90.00
_cell.angle_gamma   90.00
#
_symmetry.space_group_name_H-M   'P 1'
#
loop_
_entity.id
_entity.type
_entity.pdbx_description
1 polymer ?
#
loop_
_entity_poly.entity_id
_entity_poly.type
_entity_poly.pdbx_seq_one_letter_code
_entity_poly.pdbx_strand_id
1 'polypeptide(L)'
;MTGKATRAASRRHRRTLDTTLSKPGPHDLAATGNVTGSLFLYAGCGCRNCQGEVMRAGYLVVAGAVAALQAAQPAFAASCGGWSAKMEEDEGGSVLTASVCGGPKGDAYLMLACFDKPVLSYDLGTSGQQLEPGISVAFDFKADGKTVTRTLQLEEMYNYFVADLAKADPLLELLRGKGDVTVSSAKYGSSSFPLKGSKGAIGKVLAQCGKAKPAADAD
;
A
#
# COMPACT_ATOMS: atom_id res chain seq x y z
N MET A 1 67.67 0.56 -18.36
CA MET A 1 67.62 -0.72 -17.62
C MET A 1 66.16 -0.96 -17.21
N THR A 2 65.28 -1.36 -18.14
CA THR A 2 64.85 -2.74 -18.45
C THR A 2 64.29 -3.51 -17.26
N GLY A 3 62.96 -3.71 -17.26
CA GLY A 3 62.25 -4.59 -16.33
C GLY A 3 60.78 -4.79 -16.73
N LYS A 4 60.52 -5.34 -17.92
CA LYS A 4 59.21 -5.87 -18.33
C LYS A 4 58.89 -7.11 -17.49
N ALA A 5 57.71 -7.15 -16.86
CA ALA A 5 57.10 -8.40 -16.39
C ALA A 5 55.79 -8.64 -17.15
N THR A 6 55.69 -9.85 -17.71
CA THR A 6 54.67 -10.29 -18.67
C THR A 6 53.90 -11.45 -18.05
N ARG A 7 52.60 -11.55 -18.38
CA ARG A 7 51.71 -12.74 -18.33
C ARG A 7 51.32 -13.32 -16.96
N ALA A 8 50.01 -13.48 -16.75
CA ALA A 8 49.36 -14.79 -16.92
C ALA A 8 47.85 -14.65 -17.05
N ALA A 9 47.30 -15.20 -18.13
CA ALA A 9 45.87 -15.37 -18.35
C ALA A 9 45.34 -16.56 -17.53
N SER A 10 44.27 -16.37 -16.77
CA SER A 10 43.52 -17.46 -16.14
C SER A 10 42.20 -17.65 -16.86
N ARG A 11 42.20 -18.53 -17.87
CA ARG A 11 41.02 -19.22 -18.38
C ARG A 11 40.78 -20.45 -17.49
N ARG A 12 39.61 -20.54 -16.84
CA ARG A 12 38.98 -21.83 -16.48
C ARG A 12 37.50 -21.60 -16.16
N HIS A 13 36.65 -22.07 -17.06
CA HIS A 13 35.70 -23.16 -16.84
C HIS A 13 34.24 -22.71 -16.66
N ARG A 14 33.62 -22.57 -17.84
CA ARG A 14 32.23 -22.85 -18.16
C ARG A 14 31.76 -24.13 -17.41
N ARG A 15 30.86 -23.98 -16.45
CA ARG A 15 29.94 -25.05 -16.03
C ARG A 15 28.54 -24.67 -16.49
N THR A 16 28.19 -25.20 -17.65
CA THR A 16 26.82 -25.49 -18.04
C THR A 16 26.31 -26.60 -17.13
N LEU A 17 25.32 -26.29 -16.30
CA LEU A 17 24.46 -27.29 -15.67
C LEU A 17 23.09 -27.14 -16.31
N ASP A 18 22.87 -28.03 -17.28
CA ASP A 18 21.56 -28.50 -17.69
C ASP A 18 20.84 -29.11 -16.48
N THR A 19 19.69 -28.55 -16.13
CA THR A 19 18.68 -29.26 -15.33
C THR A 19 17.38 -29.24 -16.12
N THR A 20 17.22 -30.31 -16.91
CA THR A 20 15.99 -31.08 -17.13
C THR A 20 14.65 -30.37 -16.87
N LEU A 21 14.08 -29.86 -17.96
CA LEU A 21 12.82 -30.33 -18.54
C LEU A 21 11.87 -31.09 -17.59
N SER A 22 10.87 -30.39 -17.04
CA SER A 22 9.65 -31.02 -16.54
C SER A 22 8.50 -30.66 -17.49
N LYS A 23 7.87 -31.71 -18.03
CA LYS A 23 6.87 -31.69 -19.09
C LYS A 23 5.48 -31.44 -18.47
N PRO A 24 4.64 -30.53 -19.02
CA PRO A 24 3.25 -30.40 -18.59
C PRO A 24 2.42 -31.58 -19.12
N GLY A 25 1.67 -32.22 -18.22
CA GLY A 25 0.67 -33.23 -18.57
C GLY A 25 -0.63 -32.59 -19.08
N PRO A 26 -1.35 -33.22 -20.03
CA PRO A 26 -2.66 -32.76 -20.48
C PRO A 26 -3.75 -33.33 -19.58
N HIS A 27 -4.53 -32.46 -18.95
CA HIS A 27 -5.85 -32.81 -18.43
C HIS A 27 -6.88 -31.96 -19.14
N ASP A 28 -7.44 -32.55 -20.18
CA ASP A 28 -8.68 -32.16 -20.83
C ASP A 28 -9.78 -33.04 -20.24
N LEU A 29 -10.79 -32.46 -19.61
CA LEU A 29 -12.13 -33.05 -19.44
C LEU A 29 -13.13 -32.00 -18.91
N ALA A 30 -13.81 -31.40 -19.89
CA ALA A 30 -15.26 -31.26 -19.98
C ALA A 30 -16.07 -30.66 -18.80
N ALA A 31 -16.54 -29.44 -19.06
CA ALA A 31 -17.95 -29.10 -19.30
C ALA A 31 -19.00 -29.06 -18.15
N THR A 32 -19.77 -27.97 -18.22
CA THR A 32 -21.14 -27.71 -17.72
C THR A 32 -21.30 -27.22 -16.28
N GLY A 33 -21.73 -25.96 -16.16
CA GLY A 33 -22.04 -25.29 -14.90
C GLY A 33 -22.72 -23.94 -15.14
N ASN A 34 -23.97 -24.02 -15.58
CA ASN A 34 -24.92 -22.95 -15.81
C ASN A 34 -25.15 -22.11 -14.53
N VAL A 35 -24.89 -20.79 -14.54
CA VAL A 35 -25.50 -19.85 -13.58
C VAL A 35 -25.82 -18.53 -14.29
N THR A 36 -27.04 -18.50 -14.84
CA THR A 36 -28.03 -17.42 -14.70
C THR A 36 -27.49 -16.01 -14.41
N GLY A 37 -27.61 -15.16 -15.44
CA GLY A 37 -27.44 -13.72 -15.33
C GLY A 37 -28.38 -13.08 -14.30
N SER A 38 -27.80 -12.27 -13.42
CA SER A 38 -28.56 -11.30 -12.64
C SER A 38 -28.82 -10.08 -13.52
N LEU A 39 -30.02 -10.07 -14.08
CA LEU A 39 -30.64 -8.91 -14.71
C LEU A 39 -30.82 -7.83 -13.62
N PHE A 40 -30.06 -6.75 -13.70
CA PHE A 40 -30.32 -5.53 -12.95
C PHE A 40 -31.67 -4.95 -13.41
N LEU A 41 -32.75 -5.24 -12.67
CA LEU A 41 -33.96 -4.42 -12.73
C LEU A 41 -33.71 -3.12 -11.96
N TYR A 42 -33.49 -2.04 -12.70
CA TYR A 42 -33.74 -0.68 -12.21
C TYR A 42 -35.26 -0.52 -12.03
N ALA A 43 -35.74 -0.74 -10.81
CA ALA A 43 -37.07 -0.31 -10.41
C ALA A 43 -37.01 1.19 -10.05
N GLY A 44 -37.33 2.03 -11.02
CA GLY A 44 -37.71 3.41 -10.75
C GLY A 44 -39.05 3.43 -10.03
N CYS A 45 -39.08 4.01 -8.83
CA CYS A 45 -40.33 4.41 -8.19
C CYS A 45 -40.34 5.94 -8.09
N GLY A 46 -40.88 6.57 -9.12
CA GLY A 46 -41.37 7.93 -9.03
C GLY A 46 -42.77 7.89 -8.44
N CYS A 47 -42.97 8.49 -7.27
CA CYS A 47 -44.29 8.91 -6.83
C CYS A 47 -44.30 10.41 -6.59
N ARG A 48 -45.00 11.07 -7.51
CA ARG A 48 -45.48 12.44 -7.47
C ARG A 48 -46.40 12.62 -6.26
N ASN A 49 -46.22 13.74 -5.57
CA ASN A 49 -47.27 14.62 -5.07
C ASN A 49 -48.56 13.95 -4.53
N CYS A 50 -48.63 13.77 -3.21
CA CYS A 50 -49.90 13.71 -2.48
C CYS A 50 -49.92 14.87 -1.48
N GLN A 51 -50.55 15.97 -1.90
CA GLN A 51 -50.99 17.05 -1.04
C GLN A 51 -52.30 16.65 -0.35
N GLY A 52 -52.38 16.93 0.95
CA GLY A 52 -53.63 17.18 1.67
C GLY A 52 -54.14 16.02 2.52
N GLU A 53 -54.06 16.15 3.84
CA GLU A 53 -55.27 16.26 4.67
C GLU A 53 -54.94 16.74 6.09
N VAL A 54 -55.83 17.58 6.59
CA VAL A 54 -55.82 18.23 7.89
C VAL A 54 -56.26 17.22 8.94
N MET A 55 -55.49 17.00 10.02
CA MET A 55 -56.03 16.38 11.22
C MET A 55 -55.76 17.22 12.48
N ARG A 56 -56.89 17.62 13.08
CA ARG A 56 -57.02 18.19 14.42
C ARG A 56 -56.79 17.10 15.47
N ALA A 57 -56.04 17.49 16.50
CA ALA A 57 -56.17 17.19 17.93
C ALA A 57 -56.95 15.94 18.39
N GLY A 58 -56.30 15.11 19.22
CA GLY A 58 -56.98 14.21 20.15
C GLY A 58 -56.12 13.09 20.76
N TYR A 59 -55.49 13.38 21.91
CA TYR A 59 -55.22 12.51 23.07
C TYR A 59 -54.72 11.04 22.92
N LEU A 60 -53.50 10.82 23.46
CA LEU A 60 -53.05 9.76 24.38
C LEU A 60 -53.48 8.29 24.14
N VAL A 61 -52.51 7.39 23.90
CA VAL A 61 -52.21 6.20 24.75
C VAL A 61 -50.76 5.75 24.51
N VAL A 62 -50.05 5.52 25.62
CA VAL A 62 -48.68 5.01 25.73
C VAL A 62 -48.63 3.50 25.43
N ALA A 63 -47.85 3.11 24.44
CA ALA A 63 -47.26 1.76 24.33
C ALA A 63 -45.95 1.88 23.55
N GLY A 64 -44.89 2.32 24.24
CA GLY A 64 -43.56 2.51 23.66
C GLY A 64 -42.93 1.17 23.32
N ALA A 65 -43.10 0.72 22.09
CA ALA A 65 -42.18 -0.23 21.49
C ALA A 65 -40.84 0.49 21.30
N VAL A 66 -39.86 0.19 22.15
CA VAL A 66 -38.46 0.57 21.94
C VAL A 66 -37.97 -0.27 20.76
N ALA A 67 -38.27 0.18 19.54
CA ALA A 67 -37.61 -0.31 18.35
C ALA A 67 -36.13 0.06 18.50
N ALA A 68 -35.30 -0.94 18.79
CA ALA A 68 -33.86 -0.83 18.75
C ALA A 68 -33.48 -0.28 17.38
N LEU A 69 -33.19 1.02 17.32
CA LEU A 69 -32.53 1.65 16.20
C LEU A 69 -31.10 1.09 16.21
N GLN A 70 -30.93 -0.11 15.67
CA GLN A 70 -29.63 -0.59 15.23
C GLN A 70 -29.21 0.40 14.16
N ALA A 71 -28.51 1.44 14.60
CA ALA A 71 -27.66 2.23 13.75
C ALA A 71 -26.78 1.21 13.03
N ALA A 72 -27.08 0.96 11.76
CA ALA A 72 -26.09 0.50 10.82
C ALA A 72 -25.02 1.60 10.81
N GLN A 73 -24.11 1.51 11.78
CA GLN A 73 -22.90 2.30 11.78
C GLN A 73 -22.27 1.96 10.44
N PRO A 74 -22.03 2.94 9.55
CA PRO A 74 -21.28 2.66 8.34
C PRO A 74 -20.01 1.98 8.83
N ALA A 75 -19.80 0.73 8.42
CA ALA A 75 -18.55 0.05 8.67
C ALA A 75 -17.50 0.99 8.12
N PHE A 76 -16.75 1.63 9.02
CA PHE A 76 -15.63 2.47 8.67
C PHE A 76 -14.57 1.52 8.12
N ALA A 77 -14.77 1.04 6.89
CA ALA A 77 -13.68 1.04 5.95
C ALA A 77 -13.25 2.50 5.92
N ALA A 78 -12.29 2.86 6.79
CA ALA A 78 -11.70 4.18 6.81
C ALA A 78 -11.26 4.41 5.37
N SER A 79 -12.03 5.21 4.63
CA SER A 79 -11.77 5.43 3.23
C SER A 79 -10.49 6.24 3.20
N CYS A 80 -9.37 5.54 3.04
CA CYS A 80 -8.07 6.17 2.98
C CYS A 80 -8.13 7.25 1.90
N GLY A 81 -8.11 8.51 2.33
CA GLY A 81 -8.52 9.66 1.51
C GLY A 81 -7.57 9.94 0.33
N GLY A 82 -6.49 9.18 0.25
CA GLY A 82 -5.35 9.36 -0.63
C GLY A 82 -4.11 9.77 0.15
N TRP A 83 -3.02 9.97 -0.59
CA TRP A 83 -1.76 10.42 -0.05
C TRP A 83 -1.86 11.87 0.44
N SER A 84 -1.24 12.13 1.59
CA SER A 84 -1.03 13.48 2.10
C SER A 84 0.45 13.70 2.39
N ALA A 85 0.90 14.96 2.42
CA ALA A 85 2.25 15.31 2.86
C ALA A 85 2.14 16.30 4.02
N LYS A 86 2.77 15.98 5.16
CA LYS A 86 2.71 16.74 6.41
C LYS A 86 4.08 16.82 7.05
N MET A 87 4.31 17.86 7.84
CA MET A 87 5.49 17.93 8.70
C MET A 87 5.23 17.04 9.91
N GLU A 88 6.15 16.12 10.18
CA GLU A 88 6.19 15.25 11.35
C GLU A 88 7.44 15.60 12.15
N GLU A 89 7.31 15.72 13.47
CA GLU A 89 8.47 15.98 14.33
C GLU A 89 9.23 14.68 14.52
N ASP A 90 10.52 14.69 14.16
CA ASP A 90 11.47 13.62 14.44
C ASP A 90 12.55 14.15 15.40
N GLU A 91 13.37 13.29 16.01
CA GLU A 91 14.40 13.69 16.99
C GLU A 91 15.41 14.70 16.42
N GLY A 92 15.51 14.82 15.09
CA GLY A 92 16.29 15.82 14.36
C GLY A 92 15.53 17.07 13.87
N GLY A 93 14.26 17.24 14.25
CA GLY A 93 13.39 18.35 13.86
C GLY A 93 12.25 17.94 12.90
N SER A 94 11.52 18.93 12.39
CA SER A 94 10.37 18.68 11.51
C SER A 94 10.80 18.10 10.14
N VAL A 95 10.31 16.90 9.81
CA VAL A 95 10.53 16.18 8.55
C VAL A 95 9.25 16.17 7.73
N LEU A 96 9.36 16.46 6.44
CA LEU A 96 8.21 16.33 5.55
C LEU A 96 8.00 14.87 5.16
N THR A 97 6.91 14.28 5.63
CA THR A 97 6.52 12.89 5.35
C THR A 97 5.31 12.86 4.43
N ALA A 98 5.36 12.02 3.40
CA ALA A 98 4.20 11.67 2.58
C ALA A 98 3.64 10.31 3.01
N SER A 99 2.36 10.24 3.36
CA SER A 99 1.77 9.01 3.89
C SER A 99 0.37 8.73 3.34
N VAL A 100 0.00 7.46 3.34
CA VAL A 100 -1.33 6.95 2.99
C VAL A 100 -1.65 5.71 3.82
N CYS A 101 -2.90 5.58 4.26
CA CYS A 101 -3.38 4.33 4.84
C CYS A 101 -3.89 3.37 3.76
N GLY A 102 -4.02 2.10 4.10
CA GLY A 102 -4.57 1.08 3.23
C GLY A 102 -4.87 -0.21 3.99
N GLY A 103 -5.01 -1.29 3.23
CA GLY A 103 -5.42 -2.58 3.78
C GLY A 103 -6.93 -2.66 4.08
N PRO A 104 -7.44 -3.86 4.40
CA PRO A 104 -8.88 -4.11 4.53
C PRO A 104 -9.53 -3.33 5.67
N LYS A 105 -8.77 -2.94 6.70
CA LYS A 105 -9.26 -2.14 7.84
C LYS A 105 -8.76 -0.70 7.83
N GLY A 106 -7.98 -0.28 6.83
CA GLY A 106 -7.36 1.05 6.81
C GLY A 106 -6.28 1.25 7.87
N ASP A 107 -5.71 0.17 8.39
CA ASP A 107 -4.75 0.13 9.50
C ASP A 107 -3.29 -0.06 9.04
N ALA A 108 -3.07 -0.39 7.77
CA ALA A 108 -1.73 -0.45 7.19
C ALA A 108 -1.32 0.92 6.63
N TYR A 109 -0.04 1.27 6.67
CA TYR A 109 0.45 2.58 6.20
C TYR A 109 1.67 2.46 5.31
N LEU A 110 1.68 3.22 4.21
CA LEU A 110 2.90 3.53 3.48
C LEU A 110 3.30 4.97 3.80
N MET A 111 4.56 5.15 4.19
CA MET A 111 5.13 6.44 4.57
C MET A 111 6.44 6.63 3.81
N LEU A 112 6.63 7.82 3.26
CA LEU A 112 7.85 8.22 2.58
C LEU A 112 8.36 9.49 3.23
N ALA A 113 9.49 9.40 3.90
CA ALA A 113 10.25 10.54 4.39
C ALA A 113 11.48 10.75 3.50
N CYS A 114 12.08 11.94 3.56
CA CYS A 114 13.43 12.08 3.06
C CYS A 114 14.29 12.98 3.94
N PHE A 115 15.36 12.38 4.45
CA PHE A 115 16.50 13.04 5.08
C PHE A 115 17.59 13.24 4.01
N ASP A 116 18.63 12.41 4.01
CA ASP A 116 19.64 12.35 2.95
C ASP A 116 19.13 11.59 1.70
N LYS A 117 18.47 10.46 1.95
CA LYS A 117 17.87 9.60 0.93
C LYS A 117 16.38 9.42 1.22
N PRO A 118 15.54 9.22 0.18
CA PRO A 118 14.16 8.83 0.37
C PRO A 118 14.11 7.47 1.09
N VAL A 119 13.38 7.41 2.18
CA VAL A 119 13.13 6.17 2.95
C VAL A 119 11.66 5.84 2.87
N LEU A 120 11.34 4.65 2.36
CA LEU A 120 9.99 4.12 2.36
C LEU A 120 9.81 3.20 3.57
N SER A 121 8.80 3.50 4.38
CA SER A 121 8.39 2.70 5.53
C SER A 121 7.00 2.11 5.29
N TYR A 122 6.84 0.83 5.62
CA TYR A 122 5.60 0.08 5.48
C TYR A 122 5.20 -0.50 6.85
N ASP A 123 4.10 0.03 7.38
CA ASP A 123 3.41 -0.52 8.55
C ASP A 123 2.36 -1.54 8.07
N LEU A 124 2.47 -2.78 8.57
CA LEU A 124 1.53 -3.86 8.28
C LEU A 124 0.19 -3.72 9.01
N GLY A 125 0.05 -2.79 9.94
CA GLY A 125 -1.11 -2.66 10.81
C GLY A 125 -1.33 -3.93 11.63
N THR A 126 -2.58 -4.38 11.73
CA THR A 126 -2.90 -5.60 12.49
C THR A 126 -2.32 -6.89 11.89
N SER A 127 -1.81 -6.87 10.66
CA SER A 127 -1.08 -8.01 10.06
C SER A 127 0.36 -8.15 10.57
N GLY A 128 0.87 -7.17 11.34
CA GLY A 128 2.22 -7.14 11.89
C GLY A 128 2.37 -7.64 13.34
N GLN A 129 1.40 -8.38 13.89
CA GLN A 129 1.33 -8.67 15.34
C GLN A 129 2.50 -9.51 15.92
N GLN A 130 3.34 -10.14 15.09
CA GLN A 130 4.53 -10.85 15.55
C GLN A 130 5.63 -10.75 14.48
N LEU A 131 6.51 -9.76 14.63
CA LEU A 131 7.67 -9.59 13.76
C LEU A 131 8.92 -10.08 14.49
N GLU A 132 9.70 -10.91 13.80
CA GLU A 132 10.98 -11.39 14.33
C GLU A 132 12.02 -10.28 14.14
N PRO A 133 12.85 -9.98 15.14
CA PRO A 133 13.90 -8.97 15.01
C PRO A 133 14.89 -9.35 13.89
N GLY A 134 15.45 -8.34 13.22
CA GLY A 134 16.48 -8.50 12.18
C GLY A 134 16.03 -9.12 10.86
N ILE A 135 14.72 -9.27 10.63
CA ILE A 135 14.24 -9.86 9.36
C ILE A 135 14.24 -8.86 8.21
N SER A 136 14.48 -9.39 7.01
CA SER A 136 14.29 -8.70 5.75
C SER A 136 13.31 -9.48 4.89
N VAL A 137 12.32 -8.82 4.32
CA VAL A 137 11.25 -9.47 3.55
C VAL A 137 11.08 -8.79 2.20
N ALA A 138 10.97 -9.61 1.15
CA ALA A 138 10.65 -9.14 -0.19
C ALA A 138 9.16 -8.86 -0.30
N PHE A 139 8.83 -7.63 -0.69
CA PHE A 139 7.49 -7.18 -1.00
C PHE A 139 7.39 -6.84 -2.49
N ASP A 140 6.33 -7.34 -3.12
CA ASP A 140 5.95 -6.97 -4.47
C ASP A 140 5.01 -5.77 -4.42
N PHE A 141 5.38 -4.69 -5.10
CA PHE A 141 4.55 -3.52 -5.33
C PHE A 141 3.98 -3.59 -6.74
N LYS A 142 2.66 -3.69 -6.85
CA LYS A 142 1.95 -3.87 -8.12
C LYS A 142 0.99 -2.74 -8.36
N ALA A 143 1.14 -2.04 -9.47
CA ALA A 143 0.22 -1.01 -9.93
C ALA A 143 0.30 -0.90 -11.45
N ASP A 144 -0.82 -0.65 -12.12
CA ASP A 144 -0.87 -0.40 -13.58
C ASP A 144 -0.16 -1.50 -14.41
N GLY A 145 -0.31 -2.77 -14.02
CA GLY A 145 0.34 -3.91 -14.67
C GLY A 145 1.86 -4.01 -14.47
N LYS A 146 2.49 -3.06 -13.78
CA LYS A 146 3.90 -3.09 -13.40
C LYS A 146 4.07 -3.75 -12.04
N THR A 147 5.17 -4.47 -11.86
CA THR A 147 5.57 -5.05 -10.57
C THR A 147 7.00 -4.61 -10.26
N VAL A 148 7.22 -4.09 -9.05
CA VAL A 148 8.55 -3.79 -8.51
C VAL A 148 8.70 -4.54 -7.19
N THR A 149 9.65 -5.46 -7.13
CA THR A 149 9.98 -6.18 -5.90
C THR A 149 11.04 -5.43 -5.13
N ARG A 150 10.80 -5.15 -3.84
CA ARG A 150 11.80 -4.57 -2.93
C ARG A 150 11.90 -5.38 -1.65
N THR A 151 13.14 -5.59 -1.22
CA THR A 151 13.43 -6.12 0.10
C THR A 151 13.40 -4.96 1.09
N LEU A 152 12.52 -5.04 2.09
CA LEU A 152 12.44 -4.10 3.18
C LEU A 152 12.98 -4.78 4.44
N GLN A 153 13.71 -4.04 5.27
CA GLN A 153 14.24 -4.52 6.55
C GLN A 153 13.30 -4.10 7.69
N LEU A 154 13.14 -4.94 8.69
CA LEU A 154 12.37 -4.58 9.87
C LEU A 154 13.14 -3.59 10.74
N GLU A 155 12.52 -2.44 11.01
CA GLU A 155 12.91 -1.53 12.06
C GLU A 155 12.16 -1.89 13.35
N GLU A 156 12.85 -2.58 14.24
CA GLU A 156 12.29 -3.23 15.45
C GLU A 156 11.65 -2.24 16.42
N MET A 157 12.11 -1.00 16.45
CA MET A 157 11.63 0.02 17.38
C MET A 157 10.20 0.46 17.07
N TYR A 158 9.85 0.54 15.78
CA TYR A 158 8.53 0.98 15.31
C TYR A 158 7.70 -0.14 14.68
N ASN A 159 8.28 -1.34 14.49
CA ASN A 159 7.67 -2.47 13.78
C ASN A 159 7.32 -2.16 12.31
N TYR A 160 8.13 -1.34 11.66
CA TYR A 160 7.96 -0.96 10.25
C TYR A 160 8.97 -1.67 9.37
N PHE A 161 8.56 -2.00 8.16
CA PHE A 161 9.46 -2.45 7.11
C PHE A 161 10.00 -1.24 6.36
N VAL A 162 11.32 -1.04 6.35
CA VAL A 162 11.96 0.13 5.75
C VAL A 162 12.86 -0.23 4.58
N ALA A 163 12.95 0.66 3.59
CA ALA A 163 13.91 0.57 2.51
C ALA A 163 14.40 1.96 2.08
N ASP A 164 15.72 2.09 1.97
CA ASP A 164 16.37 3.23 1.30
C ASP A 164 16.15 3.15 -0.21
N LEU A 165 15.70 4.25 -0.80
CA LEU A 165 15.46 4.35 -2.23
C LEU A 165 16.42 5.35 -2.88
N ALA A 166 16.73 5.14 -4.16
CA ALA A 166 17.34 6.20 -4.96
C ALA A 166 16.28 7.24 -5.35
N LYS A 167 16.66 8.50 -5.60
CA LYS A 167 15.71 9.55 -6.05
C LYS A 167 14.98 9.18 -7.35
N ALA A 168 15.61 8.36 -8.19
CA ALA A 168 15.07 7.84 -9.44
C ALA A 168 14.66 6.36 -9.34
N ASP A 169 14.32 5.86 -8.15
CA ASP A 169 13.94 4.46 -7.97
C ASP A 169 12.65 4.13 -8.75
N PRO A 170 12.59 3.01 -9.48
CA PRO A 170 11.38 2.55 -10.17
C PRO A 170 10.17 2.41 -9.23
N LEU A 171 10.39 2.11 -7.95
CA LEU A 171 9.31 2.06 -6.96
C LEU A 171 8.68 3.44 -6.73
N LEU A 172 9.48 4.52 -6.70
CA LEU A 172 8.96 5.88 -6.58
C LEU A 172 8.18 6.29 -7.83
N GLU A 173 8.60 5.85 -9.02
CA GLU A 173 7.82 6.08 -10.24
C GLU A 173 6.45 5.37 -10.15
N LEU A 174 6.46 4.10 -9.73
CA LEU A 174 5.25 3.29 -9.58
C LEU A 174 4.28 3.92 -8.57
N LEU A 175 4.76 4.34 -7.39
CA LEU A 175 3.94 4.98 -6.36
C LEU A 175 3.39 6.34 -6.80
N ARG A 176 4.03 7.04 -7.73
CA ARG A 176 3.54 8.31 -8.30
C ARG A 176 2.56 8.10 -9.46
N GLY A 177 2.16 6.86 -9.73
CA GLY A 177 1.19 6.47 -10.73
C GLY A 177 -0.25 6.88 -10.39
N LYS A 178 -1.21 6.08 -10.87
CA LYS A 178 -2.65 6.28 -10.68
C LYS A 178 -3.30 4.96 -10.27
N GLY A 179 -4.54 5.02 -9.80
CA GLY A 179 -5.28 3.85 -9.32
C GLY A 179 -4.83 3.47 -7.92
N ASP A 180 -4.63 2.18 -7.68
CA ASP A 180 -4.18 1.64 -6.41
C ASP A 180 -2.86 0.89 -6.59
N VAL A 181 -2.03 0.87 -5.54
CA VAL A 181 -0.87 -0.01 -5.45
C VAL A 181 -1.17 -1.13 -4.48
N THR A 182 -0.96 -2.36 -4.93
CA THR A 182 -1.03 -3.55 -4.09
C THR A 182 0.39 -3.88 -3.62
N VAL A 183 0.57 -3.98 -2.31
CA VAL A 183 1.81 -4.42 -1.68
C VAL A 183 1.58 -5.82 -1.12
N SER A 184 2.37 -6.79 -1.53
CA SER A 184 2.18 -8.18 -1.12
C SER A 184 3.49 -8.89 -0.77
N SER A 185 3.42 -9.81 0.19
CA SER A 185 4.48 -10.78 0.46
C SER A 185 3.88 -12.15 0.75
N ALA A 186 4.67 -13.20 0.58
CA ALA A 186 4.24 -14.56 0.91
C ALA A 186 3.92 -14.75 2.41
N LYS A 187 4.61 -14.01 3.29
CA LYS A 187 4.48 -14.13 4.75
C LYS A 187 3.33 -13.29 5.32
N TYR A 188 3.10 -12.09 4.78
CA TYR A 188 2.20 -11.10 5.39
C TYR A 188 0.94 -10.79 4.55
N GLY A 189 0.73 -11.53 3.46
CA GLY A 189 -0.43 -11.35 2.61
C GLY A 189 -0.32 -10.09 1.75
N SER A 190 -1.46 -9.44 1.50
CA SER A 190 -1.58 -8.36 0.52
C SER A 190 -2.41 -7.20 1.07
N SER A 191 -1.93 -5.99 0.90
CA SER A 191 -2.64 -4.73 1.22
C SER A 191 -2.71 -3.83 -0.01
N SER A 192 -3.82 -3.13 -0.19
CA SER A 192 -3.99 -2.16 -1.27
C SER A 192 -4.02 -0.73 -0.72
N PHE A 193 -3.38 0.20 -1.44
CA PHE A 193 -3.27 1.60 -1.07
C PHE A 193 -3.67 2.49 -2.25
N PRO A 194 -4.54 3.49 -2.03
CA PRO A 194 -4.91 4.40 -3.10
C PRO A 194 -3.73 5.29 -3.49
N LEU A 195 -3.45 5.43 -4.79
CA LEU A 195 -2.44 6.36 -5.33
C LEU A 195 -3.01 7.77 -5.57
N LYS A 196 -4.24 8.03 -5.15
CA LYS A 196 -4.83 9.37 -5.22
C LYS A 196 -3.95 10.37 -4.47
N GLY A 197 -3.49 11.42 -5.16
CA GLY A 197 -2.64 12.46 -4.57
C GLY A 197 -1.15 12.10 -4.42
N SER A 198 -0.76 10.85 -4.70
CA SER A 198 0.61 10.35 -4.45
C SER A 198 1.68 11.16 -5.18
N LYS A 199 1.46 11.46 -6.46
CA LYS A 199 2.37 12.24 -7.30
C LYS A 199 2.72 13.60 -6.68
N GLY A 200 1.74 14.27 -6.08
CA GLY A 200 1.91 15.57 -5.44
C GLY A 200 2.59 15.46 -4.08
N ALA A 201 2.11 14.53 -3.23
CA ALA A 201 2.67 14.32 -1.90
C ALA A 201 4.15 13.88 -1.95
N ILE A 202 4.44 12.81 -2.70
CA ILE A 202 5.80 12.29 -2.90
C ILE A 202 6.68 13.34 -3.58
N GLY A 203 6.15 14.09 -4.55
CA GLY A 203 6.89 15.17 -5.21
C GLY A 203 7.38 16.25 -4.23
N LYS A 204 6.57 16.60 -3.22
CA LYS A 204 6.97 17.56 -2.19
C LYS A 204 8.10 17.01 -1.29
N VAL A 205 8.01 15.76 -0.87
CA VAL A 205 9.06 15.09 -0.06
C VAL A 205 10.37 15.04 -0.82
N LEU A 206 10.35 14.54 -2.07
CA LEU A 206 11.55 14.44 -2.89
C LEU A 206 12.19 15.81 -3.20
N ALA A 207 11.41 16.89 -3.21
CA ALA A 207 11.92 18.23 -3.38
C ALA A 207 12.69 18.76 -2.15
N GLN A 208 12.46 18.22 -0.96
CA GLN A 208 13.20 18.56 0.27
C GLN A 208 14.40 17.63 0.54
N CYS A 209 14.48 16.56 -0.23
CA CYS A 209 15.42 15.46 -0.05
C CYS A 209 16.88 15.88 -0.26
N GLY A 210 17.71 15.79 0.79
CA GLY A 210 19.10 16.27 0.81
C GLY A 210 19.25 17.79 0.95
N LYS A 211 18.20 18.49 1.38
CA LYS A 211 18.26 19.92 1.73
C LYS A 211 18.32 20.17 3.24
N ALA A 212 18.13 19.13 4.06
CA ALA A 212 18.39 19.20 5.48
C ALA A 212 19.90 19.43 5.68
N LYS A 213 20.26 20.63 6.11
CA LYS A 213 21.63 20.93 6.54
C LYS A 213 21.81 20.17 7.87
N PRO A 214 22.83 19.31 8.03
CA PRO A 214 23.13 18.77 9.36
C PRO A 214 23.32 19.96 10.30
N ALA A 215 22.71 19.90 11.48
CA ALA A 215 23.01 20.85 12.54
C ALA A 215 24.53 20.83 12.70
N ALA A 216 25.18 21.96 12.38
CA ALA A 216 26.60 22.08 12.59
C ALA A 216 26.80 21.95 14.10
N ASP A 217 27.50 20.90 14.52
CA ASP A 217 27.98 20.73 15.88
C ASP A 217 28.58 22.05 16.34
N ALA A 218 27.97 22.66 17.35
CA ALA A 218 28.54 23.81 18.02
C ALA A 218 29.68 23.29 18.90
N ASP A 219 30.91 23.56 18.45
CA ASP A 219 32.16 23.51 19.24
C ASP A 219 32.02 24.22 20.61
#